data_AF-A0A8T7G7K4-F1
#
_entry.id   AF-A0A8T7G7K4-F1
#
_cell.length_a   1.000
_cell.length_b   1.000
_cell.length_c   1.000
_cell.angle_alpha   90.00
_cell.angle_beta   90.00
_cell.angle_gamma   90.00
#
_symmetry.space_group_name_H-M   'P 1'
#
loop_
_entity.id
_entity.type
_entity.pdbx_description
1 polymer ?
#
loop_
_entity_poly.entity_id
_entity_poly.type
_entity_poly.pdbx_seq_one_letter_code
_entity_poly.pdbx_strand_id
1 'polypeptide(L)'
;MFNLRLSCFGVGLLVTSLIVSACQPTPPVTSAVTATSNISPTATVADTPQPPPTATITPDPNIYNYTTQSGDSLQALALRFGVEADDIKLSDDAMLPESMHSGFIDPGLELYIPKTVEFSGSPTFILPDREVIFSASASDFDVTAYVNAADGFLATFNDPILSGMPQPASEEITIVALHNSVNPRLMLALLELQCDCVTGPLADGVKADYMMGVDDYRRRGLYRQLMWSIERLFTGYYGWRDGSMTEVVFPDGTTQRLDPRLNAGSVALFYTLAQLYTQDEWENAVAEFDSLYSEMFGSARLRPAAMETLFEPGFAQPELSLPFLPGRTWAFTGGPHSAWEKAGANAALDFTPASLEASCETSYEWIVASASGLIVRAERGVVVQDLDGDGNEQTGWVLVYVHVADAENAVEVGEWLEAGELLGHPSCEGGPSSSTHLHLARKYNGEWMLAGGPIPFVLDGWVAAEGETTYQGTLSKDGDTIAACQCGTAHTYVTRPSDEDQ
;
A
#
# COMPACT_ATOMS: atom_id res chain seq x y z
N MET A 1 13.30 53.90 33.72
CA MET A 1 12.64 54.54 34.87
C MET A 1 11.19 54.08 34.89
N PHE A 2 10.81 53.37 35.95
CA PHE A 2 9.46 52.86 36.19
C PHE A 2 8.45 53.99 36.29
N ASN A 3 7.23 53.79 35.75
CA ASN A 3 6.06 54.50 36.23
C ASN A 3 4.93 53.50 36.48
N LEU A 4 4.59 53.44 37.76
CA LEU A 4 3.53 52.69 38.39
C LEU A 4 2.24 53.52 38.29
N ARG A 5 1.09 52.90 37.97
CA ARG A 5 -0.21 53.41 38.40
C ARG A 5 -1.08 52.29 38.93
N LEU A 6 -1.66 52.57 40.08
CA LEU A 6 -2.39 51.71 41.00
C LEU A 6 -3.76 52.36 41.27
N SER A 7 -4.86 51.61 41.17
CA SER A 7 -6.16 51.85 41.84
C SER A 7 -7.24 50.93 41.24
N CYS A 8 -8.25 50.42 41.94
CA CYS A 8 -8.55 50.27 43.37
C CYS A 8 -9.84 49.41 43.46
N PHE A 9 -9.84 48.47 44.40
CA PHE A 9 -10.94 47.91 45.22
C PHE A 9 -12.44 47.97 44.83
N GLY A 10 -13.10 46.82 45.08
CA GLY A 10 -14.52 46.71 45.47
C GLY A 10 -15.12 45.32 45.18
N VAL A 11 -14.76 44.26 45.92
CA VAL A 11 -15.53 43.63 47.02
C VAL A 11 -16.98 43.24 46.67
N GLY A 12 -17.21 41.95 46.48
CA GLY A 12 -18.50 41.25 46.56
C GLY A 12 -18.27 39.81 47.02
N LEU A 13 -18.84 39.44 48.17
CA LEU A 13 -18.63 38.20 48.94
C LEU A 13 -19.74 37.16 48.63
N LEU A 14 -19.48 35.88 48.95
CA LEU A 14 -20.39 34.70 49.09
C LEU A 14 -20.73 33.94 47.78
N VAL A 15 -20.66 32.61 47.64
CA VAL A 15 -20.69 31.45 48.56
C VAL A 15 -19.85 30.28 47.98
N THR A 16 -19.22 29.53 48.86
CA THR A 16 -18.47 28.26 48.72
C THR A 16 -19.25 27.08 48.12
N SER A 17 -18.60 26.29 47.25
CA SER A 17 -18.65 24.81 47.31
C SER A 17 -17.52 24.18 46.49
N LEU A 18 -16.65 23.42 47.17
CA LEU A 18 -15.65 22.54 46.57
C LEU A 18 -16.31 21.23 46.16
N ILE A 19 -15.98 20.71 44.97
CA ILE A 19 -16.16 19.30 44.64
C ILE A 19 -14.79 18.75 44.22
N VAL A 20 -14.18 17.99 45.12
CA VAL A 20 -13.06 17.10 44.85
C VAL A 20 -13.69 15.72 44.61
N SER A 21 -13.61 15.21 43.39
CA SER A 21 -14.08 13.86 43.07
C SER A 21 -12.93 12.87 43.26
N ALA A 22 -13.02 12.05 44.31
CA ALA A 22 -12.14 10.92 44.56
C ALA A 22 -12.85 9.63 44.12
N CYS A 23 -12.18 8.83 43.29
CA CYS A 23 -12.64 7.52 42.85
C CYS A 23 -12.29 6.48 43.94
N GLN A 24 -13.29 5.76 44.46
CA GLN A 24 -13.10 4.60 45.35
C GLN A 24 -13.64 3.32 44.68
N PRO A 25 -13.06 2.14 45.00
CA PRO A 25 -13.44 0.87 44.40
C PRO A 25 -14.66 0.23 45.06
N THR A 26 -15.51 -0.39 44.24
CA THR A 26 -16.75 -1.10 44.61
C THR A 26 -16.46 -2.50 45.20
N PRO A 27 -17.23 -2.97 46.21
CA PRO A 27 -17.04 -4.29 46.81
C PRO A 27 -17.75 -5.42 46.03
N PRO A 28 -17.34 -6.70 46.22
CA PRO A 28 -17.98 -7.84 45.57
C PRO A 28 -19.28 -8.24 46.29
N VAL A 29 -20.33 -8.54 45.51
CA VAL A 29 -21.60 -9.08 46.01
C VAL A 29 -21.58 -10.60 45.91
N THR A 30 -21.53 -11.27 47.07
CA THR A 30 -21.70 -12.71 47.23
C THR A 30 -23.19 -13.06 47.17
N SER A 31 -23.61 -13.89 46.23
CA SER A 31 -24.97 -14.47 46.23
C SER A 31 -24.90 -15.97 46.51
N ALA A 32 -25.50 -16.36 47.63
CA ALA A 32 -25.63 -17.74 48.08
C ALA A 32 -26.76 -18.45 47.32
N VAL A 33 -26.47 -19.63 46.75
CA VAL A 33 -27.48 -20.51 46.15
C VAL A 33 -28.11 -21.36 47.25
N THR A 34 -29.40 -21.16 47.48
CA THR A 34 -30.22 -22.02 48.36
C THR A 34 -30.97 -23.02 47.48
N ALA A 35 -30.75 -24.31 47.71
CA ALA A 35 -31.46 -25.39 47.03
C ALA A 35 -32.92 -25.46 47.53
N THR A 36 -33.88 -25.37 46.60
CA THR A 36 -35.26 -25.79 46.83
C THR A 36 -35.69 -26.72 45.71
N SER A 37 -36.04 -27.95 46.10
CA SER A 37 -36.63 -28.96 45.24
C SER A 37 -38.05 -28.56 44.86
N ASN A 38 -38.35 -28.50 43.57
CA ASN A 38 -39.74 -28.49 43.09
C ASN A 38 -39.89 -29.49 41.94
N ILE A 39 -40.97 -30.25 42.06
CA ILE A 39 -41.32 -31.46 41.34
C ILE A 39 -41.95 -31.05 40.01
N SER A 40 -41.44 -31.55 38.89
CA SER A 40 -41.94 -31.26 37.55
C SER A 40 -43.09 -32.21 37.16
N PRO A 41 -44.21 -31.73 36.59
CA PRO A 41 -45.22 -32.60 36.01
C PRO A 41 -44.78 -33.07 34.61
N THR A 42 -45.01 -34.35 34.34
CA THR A 42 -44.77 -35.04 33.08
C THR A 42 -45.47 -34.33 31.91
N ALA A 43 -44.71 -33.85 30.93
CA ALA A 43 -45.20 -33.42 29.62
C ALA A 43 -44.85 -34.48 28.56
N THR A 44 -45.87 -34.84 27.80
CA THR A 44 -45.88 -35.88 26.76
C THR A 44 -44.92 -35.53 25.61
N VAL A 45 -44.11 -36.50 25.20
CA VAL A 45 -43.17 -36.41 24.07
C VAL A 45 -43.96 -36.25 22.77
N ALA A 46 -43.78 -35.11 22.10
CA ALA A 46 -44.13 -34.94 20.70
C ALA A 46 -42.87 -35.18 19.86
N ASP A 47 -42.97 -36.09 18.90
CA ASP A 47 -41.93 -36.38 17.89
C ASP A 47 -41.60 -35.09 17.12
N THR A 48 -40.40 -34.55 17.35
CA THR A 48 -39.79 -33.56 16.44
C THR A 48 -39.13 -34.29 15.28
N PRO A 49 -39.38 -33.90 14.01
CA PRO A 49 -38.68 -34.50 12.87
C PRO A 49 -37.19 -34.19 12.98
N GLN A 50 -36.37 -35.24 12.89
CA GLN A 50 -34.91 -35.13 12.79
C GLN A 50 -34.54 -34.23 11.59
N PRO A 51 -33.64 -33.24 11.73
CA PRO A 51 -33.14 -32.50 10.58
C PRO A 51 -32.52 -33.48 9.58
N PRO A 52 -32.73 -33.31 8.27
CA PRO A 52 -32.14 -34.19 7.28
C PRO A 52 -30.61 -34.16 7.45
N PRO A 53 -29.91 -35.29 7.22
CA PRO A 53 -28.47 -35.32 7.30
C PRO A 53 -27.91 -34.27 6.35
N THR A 54 -27.07 -33.36 6.86
CA THR A 54 -26.25 -32.48 6.03
C THR A 54 -25.52 -33.36 5.03
N ALA A 55 -25.78 -33.15 3.73
CA ALA A 55 -25.07 -33.87 2.70
C ALA A 55 -23.58 -33.60 2.89
N THR A 56 -22.80 -34.64 3.19
CA THR A 56 -21.35 -34.57 3.14
C THR A 56 -21.00 -34.40 1.67
N ILE A 57 -20.82 -33.15 1.22
CA ILE A 57 -20.28 -32.88 -0.12
C ILE A 57 -18.88 -33.47 -0.11
N THR A 58 -18.70 -34.57 -0.82
CA THR A 58 -17.36 -35.13 -1.04
C THR A 58 -16.65 -34.09 -1.91
N PRO A 59 -15.51 -33.51 -1.48
CA PRO A 59 -14.79 -32.53 -2.30
C PRO A 59 -14.46 -33.17 -3.65
N ASP A 60 -14.80 -32.51 -4.76
CA ASP A 60 -14.36 -32.97 -6.08
C ASP A 60 -12.82 -32.93 -6.09
N PRO A 61 -12.14 -34.08 -6.29
CA PRO A 61 -10.68 -34.10 -6.28
C PRO A 61 -10.07 -33.20 -7.36
N ASN A 62 -10.83 -32.83 -8.40
CA ASN A 62 -10.37 -32.00 -9.52
C ASN A 62 -10.70 -30.51 -9.37
N ILE A 63 -11.20 -30.06 -8.20
CA ILE A 63 -11.55 -28.67 -7.95
C ILE A 63 -10.82 -28.15 -6.71
N TYR A 64 -10.29 -26.94 -6.78
CA TYR A 64 -9.92 -26.13 -5.62
C TYR A 64 -11.16 -25.42 -5.08
N ASN A 65 -11.46 -25.64 -3.80
CA ASN A 65 -12.31 -24.73 -3.03
C ASN A 65 -11.42 -23.58 -2.58
N TYR A 66 -11.60 -22.42 -3.19
CA TYR A 66 -10.80 -21.24 -2.95
C TYR A 66 -11.64 -20.14 -2.32
N THR A 67 -11.23 -19.68 -1.15
CA THR A 67 -11.81 -18.49 -0.52
C THR A 67 -11.08 -17.26 -1.06
N THR A 68 -11.82 -16.32 -1.65
CA THR A 68 -11.25 -15.08 -2.19
C THR A 68 -10.58 -14.25 -1.10
N GLN A 69 -9.49 -13.60 -1.50
CA GLN A 69 -8.65 -12.75 -0.67
C GLN A 69 -8.74 -11.30 -1.14
N SER A 70 -8.36 -10.38 -0.25
CA SER A 70 -8.29 -8.94 -0.57
C SER A 70 -7.40 -8.71 -1.79
N GLY A 71 -7.92 -8.03 -2.80
CA GLY A 71 -7.19 -7.69 -4.03
C GLY A 71 -7.22 -8.78 -5.12
N ASP A 72 -8.00 -9.85 -4.93
CA ASP A 72 -8.26 -10.79 -6.02
C ASP A 72 -9.06 -10.13 -7.14
N SER A 73 -8.69 -10.42 -8.38
CA SER A 73 -9.50 -10.16 -9.56
C SER A 73 -9.68 -11.45 -10.36
N LEU A 74 -10.76 -11.52 -11.15
CA LEU A 74 -11.06 -12.72 -11.94
C LEU A 74 -9.91 -13.09 -12.88
N GLN A 75 -9.36 -12.11 -13.59
CA GLN A 75 -8.26 -12.32 -14.52
C GLN A 75 -6.98 -12.81 -13.82
N ALA A 76 -6.62 -12.21 -12.68
CA ALA A 76 -5.44 -12.62 -11.92
C ALA A 76 -5.59 -14.03 -11.33
N LEU A 77 -6.80 -14.38 -10.86
CA LEU A 77 -7.09 -15.75 -10.41
C LEU A 77 -6.96 -16.75 -11.57
N ALA A 78 -7.54 -16.45 -12.73
CA ALA A 78 -7.45 -17.31 -13.91
C ALA A 78 -5.99 -17.61 -14.28
N LEU A 79 -5.13 -16.59 -14.32
CA LEU A 79 -3.69 -16.74 -14.60
C LEU A 79 -2.95 -17.55 -13.53
N ARG A 80 -3.19 -17.26 -12.25
CA ARG A 80 -2.55 -17.97 -11.12
C ARG A 80 -2.90 -19.46 -11.13
N PHE A 81 -4.18 -19.77 -11.29
CA PHE A 81 -4.67 -21.14 -11.31
C PHE A 81 -4.44 -21.85 -12.65
N GLY A 82 -4.12 -21.12 -13.73
CA GLY A 82 -3.89 -21.70 -15.06
C GLY A 82 -5.18 -22.21 -15.70
N VAL A 83 -6.26 -21.44 -15.58
CA VAL A 83 -7.60 -21.72 -16.12
C VAL A 83 -8.11 -20.52 -16.91
N GLU A 84 -9.19 -20.69 -17.68
CA GLU A 84 -9.88 -19.55 -18.28
C GLU A 84 -10.76 -18.86 -17.23
N ALA A 85 -11.00 -17.55 -17.38
CA ALA A 85 -11.86 -16.80 -16.45
C ALA A 85 -13.27 -17.40 -16.33
N ASP A 86 -13.84 -17.86 -17.45
CA ASP A 86 -15.16 -18.48 -17.52
C ASP A 86 -15.24 -19.86 -16.83
N ASP A 87 -14.09 -20.47 -16.51
CA ASP A 87 -14.03 -21.74 -15.78
C ASP A 87 -14.13 -21.55 -14.25
N ILE A 88 -13.98 -20.31 -13.75
CA ILE A 88 -14.08 -19.98 -12.33
C ILE A 88 -15.56 -19.74 -11.96
N LYS A 89 -16.04 -20.49 -10.97
CA LYS A 89 -17.45 -20.45 -10.55
C LYS A 89 -17.61 -20.20 -9.07
N LEU A 90 -18.82 -19.82 -8.66
CA LEU A 90 -19.22 -19.86 -7.27
C LEU A 90 -19.32 -21.32 -6.80
N SER A 91 -19.16 -21.54 -5.49
CA SER A 91 -19.23 -22.87 -4.86
C SER A 91 -20.59 -23.57 -4.93
N ASP A 92 -21.62 -22.90 -5.44
CA ASP A 92 -22.92 -23.50 -5.79
C ASP A 92 -23.04 -23.85 -7.29
N ASP A 93 -21.91 -23.84 -8.02
CA ASP A 93 -21.79 -24.06 -9.47
C ASP A 93 -22.41 -22.94 -10.34
N ALA A 94 -22.81 -21.81 -9.73
CA ALA A 94 -23.27 -20.64 -10.47
C ALA A 94 -22.10 -19.86 -11.10
N MET A 95 -22.39 -19.19 -12.22
CA MET A 95 -21.46 -18.25 -12.85
C MET A 95 -21.25 -17.03 -11.96
N LEU A 96 -20.03 -16.49 -11.97
CA LEU A 96 -19.76 -15.19 -11.36
C LEU A 96 -20.60 -14.10 -12.07
N PRO A 97 -21.28 -13.21 -11.32
CA PRO A 97 -22.00 -12.07 -11.90
C PRO A 97 -21.08 -11.21 -12.77
N GLU A 98 -21.61 -10.64 -13.86
CA GLU A 98 -20.84 -9.74 -14.74
C GLU A 98 -20.19 -8.57 -13.98
N SER A 99 -20.80 -8.10 -12.91
CA SER A 99 -20.25 -7.04 -12.06
C SER A 99 -18.94 -7.42 -11.35
N MET A 100 -18.61 -8.72 -11.26
CA MET A 100 -17.36 -9.24 -10.70
C MET A 100 -16.32 -9.59 -11.78
N HIS A 101 -16.64 -9.38 -13.06
CA HIS A 101 -15.70 -9.60 -14.17
C HIS A 101 -14.71 -8.44 -14.31
N SER A 102 -15.05 -7.28 -13.75
CA SER A 102 -14.20 -6.10 -13.63
C SER A 102 -14.02 -5.71 -12.17
N GLY A 103 -12.87 -5.15 -11.81
CA GLY A 103 -12.57 -4.77 -10.43
C GLY A 103 -12.07 -5.93 -9.58
N PHE A 104 -12.05 -5.69 -8.27
CA PHE A 104 -11.73 -6.73 -7.30
C PHE A 104 -12.96 -7.54 -6.93
N ILE A 105 -12.74 -8.81 -6.62
CA ILE A 105 -13.74 -9.71 -6.06
C ILE A 105 -13.73 -9.52 -4.54
N ASP A 106 -14.92 -9.38 -3.94
CA ASP A 106 -15.04 -9.23 -2.49
C ASP A 106 -14.38 -10.43 -1.76
N PRO A 107 -13.62 -10.19 -0.68
CA PRO A 107 -12.96 -11.26 0.07
C PRO A 107 -13.97 -12.15 0.81
N GLY A 108 -13.63 -13.43 0.97
CA GLY A 108 -14.46 -14.40 1.69
C GLY A 108 -15.50 -15.15 0.84
N LEU A 109 -15.53 -14.93 -0.48
CA LEU A 109 -16.37 -15.70 -1.39
C LEU A 109 -15.73 -17.06 -1.69
N GLU A 110 -16.54 -18.11 -1.63
CA GLU A 110 -16.10 -19.47 -1.94
C GLU A 110 -16.26 -19.76 -3.44
N LEU A 111 -15.13 -19.99 -4.11
CA LEU A 111 -15.03 -20.29 -5.54
C LEU A 111 -14.66 -21.75 -5.78
N TYR A 112 -15.22 -22.31 -6.86
CA TYR A 112 -14.81 -23.57 -7.45
C TYR A 112 -13.92 -23.28 -8.65
N ILE A 113 -12.65 -23.68 -8.54
CA ILE A 113 -11.64 -23.47 -9.59
C ILE A 113 -11.08 -24.82 -10.03
N PRO A 114 -11.09 -25.17 -11.32
CA PRO A 114 -10.50 -26.42 -11.80
C PRO A 114 -9.03 -26.56 -11.44
N LYS A 115 -8.61 -27.76 -11.07
CA LYS A 115 -7.20 -28.09 -10.84
C LYS A 115 -6.50 -28.40 -12.16
N THR A 116 -5.85 -27.40 -12.74
CA THR A 116 -4.91 -27.60 -13.85
C THR A 116 -3.45 -27.63 -13.37
N VAL A 117 -3.19 -27.10 -12.17
CA VAL A 117 -1.90 -27.14 -11.49
C VAL A 117 -2.09 -27.78 -10.11
N GLU A 118 -1.33 -28.82 -9.78
CA GLU A 118 -1.48 -29.58 -8.53
C GLU A 118 -0.45 -29.14 -7.48
N PHE A 119 -0.97 -28.64 -6.35
CA PHE A 119 -0.23 -28.37 -5.13
C PHE A 119 -0.73 -29.24 -3.99
N SER A 120 0.20 -29.93 -3.32
CA SER A 120 -0.11 -30.78 -2.16
C SER A 120 0.00 -29.99 -0.86
N GLY A 121 -0.91 -30.25 0.08
CA GLY A 121 -0.91 -29.59 1.38
C GLY A 121 -1.60 -28.22 1.37
N SER A 122 -1.46 -27.51 2.49
CA SER A 122 -1.97 -26.15 2.67
C SER A 122 -0.89 -25.14 2.28
N PRO A 123 -1.25 -23.99 1.68
CA PRO A 123 -0.29 -22.93 1.39
C PRO A 123 0.35 -22.41 2.68
N THR A 124 1.65 -22.09 2.61
CA THR A 124 2.37 -21.48 3.72
C THR A 124 2.31 -19.96 3.62
N PHE A 125 1.34 -19.34 4.28
CA PHE A 125 1.19 -17.88 4.32
C PHE A 125 2.17 -17.28 5.31
N ILE A 126 3.27 -16.65 4.92
CA ILE A 126 4.24 -16.05 5.86
C ILE A 126 3.81 -14.64 6.27
N LEU A 127 3.51 -13.79 5.30
CA LEU A 127 3.33 -12.36 5.52
C LEU A 127 1.98 -11.90 4.95
N PRO A 128 1.10 -11.27 5.75
CA PRO A 128 -0.09 -10.60 5.25
C PRO A 128 0.26 -9.45 4.30
N ASP A 129 -0.60 -9.16 3.32
CA ASP A 129 -0.40 -8.07 2.36
C ASP A 129 -0.16 -6.71 3.05
N ARG A 130 -0.95 -6.43 4.10
CA ARG A 130 -0.82 -5.24 4.97
C ARG A 130 0.50 -5.14 5.73
N GLU A 131 1.32 -6.19 5.74
CA GLU A 131 2.65 -6.21 6.36
C GLU A 131 3.79 -6.05 5.35
N VAL A 132 3.47 -6.04 4.05
CA VAL A 132 4.39 -5.57 2.99
C VAL A 132 4.18 -4.09 2.72
N ILE A 133 2.93 -3.69 2.58
CA ILE A 133 2.53 -2.32 2.33
C ILE A 133 2.63 -1.49 3.61
N PHE A 134 3.07 -0.23 3.49
CA PHE A 134 3.00 0.72 4.60
C PHE A 134 1.54 1.14 4.81
N SER A 135 0.80 0.28 5.50
CA SER A 135 -0.61 0.46 5.84
C SER A 135 -0.77 0.88 7.31
N ALA A 136 -2.03 1.06 7.73
CA ALA A 136 -2.39 1.27 9.13
C ALA A 136 -1.81 0.23 10.11
N SER A 137 -1.35 -0.93 9.64
CA SER A 137 -0.69 -1.93 10.49
C SER A 137 0.63 -1.43 11.10
N ALA A 138 1.26 -0.42 10.50
CA ALA A 138 2.56 0.11 10.90
C ALA A 138 2.60 1.64 11.03
N SER A 139 1.46 2.33 10.91
CA SER A 139 1.41 3.81 11.01
C SER A 139 1.85 4.34 12.38
N ASP A 140 1.84 3.49 13.41
CA ASP A 140 2.32 3.80 14.76
C ASP A 140 3.78 3.40 15.01
N PHE A 141 4.47 2.84 14.01
CA PHE A 141 5.81 2.30 14.18
C PHE A 141 6.89 3.38 14.03
N ASP A 142 7.51 3.75 15.14
CA ASP A 142 8.67 4.64 15.15
C ASP A 142 9.97 3.85 14.91
N VAL A 143 10.48 3.95 13.67
CA VAL A 143 11.74 3.32 13.23
C VAL A 143 12.93 3.79 14.08
N THR A 144 13.00 5.08 14.38
CA THR A 144 14.14 5.65 15.12
C THR A 144 14.11 5.19 16.57
N ALA A 145 12.95 5.20 17.22
CA ALA A 145 12.81 4.67 18.56
C ALA A 145 13.15 3.17 18.61
N TYR A 146 12.69 2.38 17.65
CA TYR A 146 12.96 0.94 17.59
C TYR A 146 14.45 0.64 17.41
N VAL A 147 15.08 1.24 16.39
CA VAL A 147 16.51 1.02 16.09
C VAL A 147 17.39 1.46 17.28
N ASN A 148 17.09 2.59 17.90
CA ASN A 148 17.83 3.05 19.09
C ASN A 148 17.64 2.12 20.29
N ALA A 149 16.45 1.57 20.49
CA ALA A 149 16.15 0.64 21.59
C ALA A 149 16.78 -0.74 21.37
N ALA A 150 16.93 -1.17 20.11
CA ALA A 150 17.59 -2.42 19.76
C ALA A 150 19.11 -2.39 20.06
N ASP A 151 19.73 -1.20 20.08
CA ASP A 151 21.15 -0.98 20.41
C ASP A 151 22.14 -1.82 19.58
N GLY A 152 21.72 -2.20 18.37
CA GLY A 152 22.55 -2.90 17.40
C GLY A 152 23.41 -1.95 16.55
N PHE A 153 24.03 -2.49 15.52
CA PHE A 153 24.92 -1.74 14.61
C PHE A 153 24.23 -0.53 13.98
N LEU A 154 22.97 -0.68 13.53
CA LEU A 154 22.21 0.41 12.89
C LEU A 154 21.97 1.62 13.82
N ALA A 155 21.96 1.45 15.14
CA ALA A 155 21.76 2.55 16.10
C ALA A 155 22.86 3.61 16.04
N THR A 156 24.04 3.25 15.55
CA THR A 156 25.19 4.16 15.43
C THR A 156 25.68 4.33 13.99
N PHE A 157 25.12 3.56 13.05
CA PHE A 157 25.49 3.62 11.64
C PHE A 157 24.96 4.90 10.99
N ASN A 158 25.83 5.54 10.20
CA ASN A 158 25.49 6.68 9.38
C ASN A 158 25.88 6.33 7.94
N ASP A 159 24.91 6.27 7.02
CA ASP A 159 25.19 5.93 5.63
C ASP A 159 25.95 7.07 4.96
N PRO A 160 27.13 6.79 4.36
CA PRO A 160 27.88 7.80 3.65
C PRO A 160 27.22 8.13 2.31
N ILE A 161 26.26 9.06 2.31
CA ILE A 161 25.65 9.57 1.08
C ILE A 161 26.66 10.42 0.31
N LEU A 162 26.99 10.00 -0.92
CA LEU A 162 28.03 10.60 -1.80
C LEU A 162 27.85 12.11 -2.07
N SER A 163 26.64 12.65 -1.91
CA SER A 163 26.27 14.03 -2.25
C SER A 163 25.76 14.86 -1.06
N GLY A 164 25.89 14.37 0.18
CA GLY A 164 25.28 15.03 1.34
C GLY A 164 25.99 14.77 2.66
N MET A 165 25.36 15.22 3.75
CA MET A 165 25.75 14.84 5.10
C MET A 165 25.41 13.36 5.31
N PRO A 166 26.26 12.58 6.01
CA PRO A 166 25.89 11.23 6.43
C PRO A 166 24.54 11.24 7.14
N GLN A 167 23.64 10.33 6.78
CA GLN A 167 22.31 10.21 7.39
C GLN A 167 22.29 9.02 8.36
N PRO A 168 21.65 9.15 9.54
CA PRO A 168 21.40 8.01 10.41
C PRO A 168 20.60 6.93 9.68
N ALA A 169 20.97 5.66 9.88
CA ALA A 169 20.30 4.54 9.23
C ALA A 169 18.78 4.53 9.45
N SER A 170 18.32 4.90 10.65
CA SER A 170 16.90 4.94 10.99
C SER A 170 16.13 6.01 10.20
N GLU A 171 16.75 7.17 9.96
CA GLU A 171 16.15 8.26 9.18
C GLU A 171 16.01 7.84 7.71
N GLU A 172 17.06 7.22 7.17
CA GLU A 172 17.08 6.71 5.81
C GLU A 172 16.02 5.61 5.58
N ILE A 173 15.92 4.64 6.49
CA ILE A 173 14.87 3.61 6.46
C ILE A 173 13.48 4.25 6.52
N THR A 174 13.30 5.29 7.35
CA THR A 174 12.02 6.00 7.46
C THR A 174 11.63 6.67 6.15
N ILE A 175 12.56 7.41 5.53
CA ILE A 175 12.33 8.11 4.25
C ILE A 175 12.03 7.09 3.14
N VAL A 176 12.81 6.02 3.06
CA VAL A 176 12.64 4.97 2.05
C VAL A 176 11.29 4.25 2.23
N ALA A 177 10.89 3.96 3.48
CA ALA A 177 9.58 3.37 3.80
C ALA A 177 8.44 4.25 3.29
N LEU A 178 8.49 5.53 3.65
CA LEU A 178 7.45 6.51 3.37
C LEU A 178 7.29 6.74 1.86
N HIS A 179 8.40 7.02 1.16
CA HIS A 179 8.37 7.32 -0.27
C HIS A 179 7.90 6.14 -1.13
N ASN A 180 8.25 4.91 -0.74
CA ASN A 180 7.86 3.73 -1.50
C ASN A 180 6.57 3.09 -0.98
N SER A 181 6.01 3.56 0.14
CA SER A 181 4.88 2.94 0.82
C SER A 181 5.11 1.46 1.18
N VAL A 182 6.31 1.17 1.72
CA VAL A 182 6.71 -0.17 2.20
C VAL A 182 6.80 -0.20 3.72
N ASN A 183 6.26 -1.25 4.32
CA ASN A 183 6.23 -1.41 5.77
C ASN A 183 7.65 -1.40 6.36
N PRO A 184 8.00 -0.46 7.24
CA PRO A 184 9.35 -0.35 7.78
C PRO A 184 9.79 -1.56 8.61
N ARG A 185 8.85 -2.30 9.22
CA ARG A 185 9.18 -3.54 9.95
C ARG A 185 9.71 -4.62 9.01
N LEU A 186 9.15 -4.73 7.80
CA LEU A 186 9.62 -5.68 6.79
C LEU A 186 11.05 -5.36 6.36
N MET A 187 11.37 -4.08 6.14
CA MET A 187 12.74 -3.68 5.77
C MET A 187 13.74 -3.98 6.89
N LEU A 188 13.39 -3.71 8.14
CA LEU A 188 14.23 -4.04 9.29
C LEU A 188 14.41 -5.56 9.44
N ALA A 189 13.36 -6.36 9.27
CA ALA A 189 13.46 -7.83 9.33
C ALA A 189 14.35 -8.39 8.21
N LEU A 190 14.26 -7.84 6.99
CA LEU A 190 15.13 -8.25 5.89
C LEU A 190 16.59 -7.84 6.13
N LEU A 191 16.84 -6.64 6.65
CA LEU A 191 18.19 -6.25 7.08
C LEU A 191 18.70 -7.24 8.12
N GLU A 192 17.96 -7.48 9.20
CA GLU A 192 18.37 -8.39 10.25
C GLU A 192 18.71 -9.79 9.70
N LEU A 193 17.87 -10.34 8.83
CA LEU A 193 18.12 -11.63 8.16
C LEU A 193 19.44 -11.63 7.35
N GLN A 194 19.80 -10.52 6.71
CA GLN A 194 20.97 -10.44 5.84
C GLN A 194 22.27 -10.03 6.57
N CYS A 195 22.18 -9.20 7.61
CA CYS A 195 23.34 -8.55 8.21
C CYS A 195 23.48 -8.72 9.73
N ASP A 196 22.48 -9.28 10.43
CA ASP A 196 22.40 -9.37 11.91
C ASP A 196 22.63 -8.01 12.60
N CYS A 197 22.27 -6.91 11.92
CA CYS A 197 22.77 -5.57 12.25
C CYS A 197 21.73 -4.64 12.90
N VAL A 198 20.48 -5.08 13.03
CA VAL A 198 19.41 -4.33 13.72
C VAL A 198 19.48 -4.57 15.22
N THR A 199 19.46 -5.84 15.66
CA THR A 199 19.49 -6.18 17.10
C THR A 199 20.88 -6.56 17.61
N GLY A 200 21.79 -6.91 16.69
CA GLY A 200 23.17 -7.29 16.97
C GLY A 200 24.22 -6.38 16.34
N PRO A 201 25.52 -6.70 16.53
CA PRO A 201 26.59 -6.10 15.74
C PRO A 201 26.53 -6.60 14.29
N LEU A 202 27.06 -5.84 13.34
CA LEU A 202 27.17 -6.28 11.95
C LEU A 202 27.88 -7.65 11.87
N ALA A 203 27.22 -8.63 11.26
CA ALA A 203 27.71 -10.00 11.16
C ALA A 203 29.11 -10.10 10.52
N ASP A 204 29.89 -11.09 11.00
CA ASP A 204 31.24 -11.34 10.50
C ASP A 204 31.24 -11.59 8.98
N GLY A 205 32.03 -10.79 8.25
CA GLY A 205 32.16 -10.90 6.80
C GLY A 205 31.14 -10.09 5.99
N VAL A 206 30.11 -9.52 6.62
CA VAL A 206 29.19 -8.58 5.98
C VAL A 206 29.85 -7.22 5.85
N LYS A 207 29.78 -6.63 4.65
CA LYS A 207 30.27 -5.27 4.39
C LYS A 207 29.16 -4.28 4.67
N ALA A 208 29.43 -3.23 5.44
CA ALA A 208 28.44 -2.19 5.73
C ALA A 208 27.84 -1.54 4.46
N ASP A 209 28.59 -1.50 3.36
CA ASP A 209 28.09 -0.97 2.09
C ASP A 209 27.09 -1.90 1.35
N TYR A 210 26.93 -3.15 1.80
CA TYR A 210 26.18 -4.21 1.12
C TYR A 210 25.35 -5.06 2.10
N MET A 211 24.66 -4.41 3.05
CA MET A 211 23.92 -5.09 4.13
C MET A 211 22.75 -5.97 3.67
N MET A 212 22.25 -5.81 2.44
CA MET A 212 21.22 -6.70 1.87
C MET A 212 21.82 -7.89 1.10
N GLY A 213 23.14 -8.12 1.20
CA GLY A 213 23.81 -9.27 0.58
C GLY A 213 24.16 -9.10 -0.90
N VAL A 214 23.96 -7.90 -1.47
CA VAL A 214 24.12 -7.66 -2.91
C VAL A 214 25.42 -6.92 -3.22
N ASP A 215 26.50 -7.65 -3.46
CA ASP A 215 27.85 -7.12 -3.77
C ASP A 215 27.96 -6.61 -5.22
N ASP A 216 27.17 -5.59 -5.57
CA ASP A 216 27.22 -4.85 -6.84
C ASP A 216 27.55 -3.38 -6.58
N TYR A 217 28.66 -2.90 -7.14
CA TYR A 217 29.13 -1.51 -6.95
C TYR A 217 28.09 -0.44 -7.29
N ARG A 218 27.14 -0.74 -8.20
CA ARG A 218 26.05 0.19 -8.59
C ARG A 218 25.00 0.35 -7.48
N ARG A 219 25.01 -0.57 -6.52
CA ARG A 219 24.06 -0.70 -5.41
C ARG A 219 24.73 -0.52 -4.04
N ARG A 220 25.93 0.05 -4.01
CA ARG A 220 26.68 0.38 -2.80
C ARG A 220 25.93 1.41 -1.94
N GLY A 221 25.88 1.18 -0.63
CA GLY A 221 25.26 2.07 0.37
C GLY A 221 23.85 1.63 0.77
N LEU A 222 23.42 2.01 1.97
CA LEU A 222 22.17 1.54 2.56
C LEU A 222 20.96 1.87 1.69
N TYR A 223 20.82 3.11 1.20
CA TYR A 223 19.73 3.54 0.31
C TYR A 223 19.54 2.56 -0.85
N ARG A 224 20.63 2.24 -1.55
CA ARG A 224 20.58 1.46 -2.79
C ARG A 224 20.35 -0.02 -2.51
N GLN A 225 20.79 -0.52 -1.36
CA GLN A 225 20.46 -1.86 -0.89
C GLN A 225 18.97 -1.96 -0.51
N LEU A 226 18.40 -0.94 0.14
CA LEU A 226 16.96 -0.88 0.43
C LEU A 226 16.12 -0.74 -0.84
N MET A 227 16.50 0.14 -1.76
CA MET A 227 15.83 0.24 -3.06
C MET A 227 15.95 -1.05 -3.88
N TRP A 228 17.06 -1.80 -3.75
CA TRP A 228 17.17 -3.15 -4.32
C TRP A 228 16.09 -4.07 -3.73
N SER A 229 15.89 -4.09 -2.41
CA SER A 229 14.93 -5.00 -1.79
C SER A 229 13.49 -4.63 -2.12
N ILE A 230 13.17 -3.34 -2.13
CA ILE A 230 11.83 -2.83 -2.49
C ILE A 230 11.47 -3.20 -3.93
N GLU A 231 12.39 -3.03 -4.88
CA GLU A 231 12.18 -3.45 -6.28
C GLU A 231 11.75 -4.93 -6.36
N ARG A 232 12.35 -5.81 -5.55
CA ARG A 232 12.03 -7.26 -5.52
C ARG A 232 10.70 -7.51 -4.84
N LEU A 233 10.49 -6.90 -3.67
CA LEU A 233 9.25 -7.02 -2.92
C LEU A 233 8.07 -6.64 -3.81
N PHE A 234 8.15 -5.51 -4.52
CA PHE A 234 7.09 -5.04 -5.39
C PHE A 234 6.98 -5.81 -6.70
N THR A 235 8.07 -6.31 -7.27
CA THR A 235 7.98 -7.24 -8.40
C THR A 235 7.18 -8.48 -8.01
N GLY A 236 7.45 -9.05 -6.83
CA GLY A 236 6.72 -10.20 -6.33
C GLY A 236 5.27 -9.87 -5.97
N TYR A 237 5.06 -8.76 -5.25
CA TYR A 237 3.75 -8.35 -4.76
C TYR A 237 2.78 -8.00 -5.91
N TYR A 238 3.16 -7.06 -6.77
CA TYR A 238 2.28 -6.58 -7.84
C TYR A 238 2.19 -7.59 -9.00
N GLY A 239 3.26 -8.34 -9.28
CA GLY A 239 3.19 -9.44 -10.24
C GLY A 239 2.27 -10.57 -9.81
N TRP A 240 2.12 -10.81 -8.50
CA TRP A 240 1.10 -11.71 -7.99
C TRP A 240 -0.31 -11.10 -8.05
N ARG A 241 -0.41 -9.80 -7.74
CA ARG A 241 -1.68 -9.05 -7.72
C ARG A 241 -2.35 -9.00 -9.09
N ASP A 242 -1.58 -8.84 -10.16
CA ASP A 242 -2.09 -8.83 -11.55
C ASP A 242 -2.06 -10.21 -12.23
N GLY A 243 -1.44 -11.22 -11.58
CA GLY A 243 -1.32 -12.58 -12.08
C GLY A 243 -0.24 -12.78 -13.15
N SER A 244 0.56 -11.77 -13.46
CA SER A 244 1.69 -11.86 -14.41
C SER A 244 2.83 -12.73 -13.89
N MET A 245 2.93 -12.91 -12.57
CA MET A 245 3.92 -13.74 -11.91
C MET A 245 3.27 -14.93 -11.20
N THR A 246 3.75 -16.13 -11.50
CA THR A 246 3.23 -17.38 -10.95
C THR A 246 4.30 -18.36 -10.51
N GLU A 247 5.57 -18.02 -10.73
CA GLU A 247 6.75 -18.78 -10.35
C GLU A 247 7.88 -17.83 -9.93
N VAL A 248 8.83 -18.34 -9.15
CA VAL A 248 10.08 -17.65 -8.85
C VAL A 248 11.22 -18.27 -9.64
N VAL A 249 12.22 -17.45 -9.99
CA VAL A 249 13.46 -17.87 -10.66
C VAL A 249 14.63 -17.64 -9.71
N PHE A 250 15.43 -18.67 -9.49
CA PHE A 250 16.62 -18.63 -8.62
C PHE A 250 17.87 -18.17 -9.38
N PRO A 251 18.98 -17.81 -8.69
CA PRO A 251 20.18 -17.29 -9.34
C PRO A 251 20.85 -18.26 -10.33
N ASP A 252 20.64 -19.57 -10.17
CA ASP A 252 21.13 -20.61 -11.08
C ASP A 252 20.22 -20.84 -12.31
N GLY A 253 19.10 -20.12 -12.39
CA GLY A 253 18.11 -20.21 -13.47
C GLY A 253 17.06 -21.30 -13.27
N THR A 254 17.11 -22.06 -12.18
CA THR A 254 16.01 -22.98 -11.81
C THR A 254 14.76 -22.19 -11.41
N THR A 255 13.59 -22.82 -11.56
CA THR A 255 12.29 -22.19 -11.28
C THR A 255 11.48 -23.01 -10.29
N GLN A 256 10.64 -22.33 -9.52
CA GLN A 256 9.66 -22.95 -8.62
C GLN A 256 8.30 -22.30 -8.83
N ARG A 257 7.32 -23.10 -9.30
CA ARG A 257 5.91 -22.67 -9.36
C ARG A 257 5.42 -22.39 -7.94
N LEU A 258 4.73 -21.26 -7.77
CA LEU A 258 4.12 -20.88 -6.50
C LEU A 258 2.70 -21.44 -6.40
N ASP A 259 2.27 -21.76 -5.17
CA ASP A 259 0.91 -22.23 -4.90
C ASP A 259 -0.09 -21.12 -5.23
N PRO A 260 -1.03 -21.33 -6.16
CA PRO A 260 -1.94 -20.28 -6.65
C PRO A 260 -2.85 -19.69 -5.57
N ARG A 261 -2.94 -20.36 -4.40
CA ARG A 261 -3.77 -19.93 -3.28
C ARG A 261 -3.07 -18.94 -2.34
N LEU A 262 -1.78 -18.66 -2.53
CA LEU A 262 -1.02 -17.71 -1.71
C LEU A 262 -1.56 -16.27 -1.82
N ASN A 263 -1.26 -15.48 -0.80
CA ASN A 263 -1.47 -14.03 -0.81
C ASN A 263 -0.27 -13.29 -1.46
N ALA A 264 -0.46 -12.03 -1.85
CA ALA A 264 0.60 -11.23 -2.46
C ALA A 264 1.76 -10.95 -1.49
N GLY A 265 1.46 -10.79 -0.20
CA GLY A 265 2.43 -10.49 0.84
C GLY A 265 3.49 -11.59 1.02
N SER A 266 3.06 -12.85 1.07
CA SER A 266 4.00 -13.99 1.19
C SER A 266 4.80 -14.14 -0.11
N VAL A 267 4.15 -13.94 -1.25
CA VAL A 267 4.81 -14.04 -2.56
C VAL A 267 5.87 -12.96 -2.76
N ALA A 268 5.66 -11.74 -2.26
CA ALA A 268 6.66 -10.68 -2.23
C ALA A 268 7.95 -11.11 -1.52
N LEU A 269 7.82 -11.74 -0.34
CA LEU A 269 8.95 -12.28 0.42
C LEU A 269 9.61 -13.44 -0.34
N PHE A 270 8.81 -14.37 -0.84
CA PHE A 270 9.30 -15.54 -1.59
C PHE A 270 10.13 -15.12 -2.79
N TYR A 271 9.62 -14.19 -3.59
CA TYR A 271 10.33 -13.66 -4.73
C TYR A 271 11.64 -12.98 -4.31
N THR A 272 11.61 -12.14 -3.28
CA THR A 272 12.78 -11.41 -2.80
C THR A 272 13.90 -12.34 -2.35
N LEU A 273 13.58 -13.35 -1.53
CA LEU A 273 14.56 -14.32 -1.07
C LEU A 273 15.06 -15.22 -2.21
N ALA A 274 14.20 -15.55 -3.19
CA ALA A 274 14.62 -16.33 -4.36
C ALA A 274 15.64 -15.57 -5.24
N GLN A 275 15.76 -14.25 -5.09
CA GLN A 275 16.82 -13.48 -5.77
C GLN A 275 18.17 -13.49 -5.03
N LEU A 276 18.21 -14.00 -3.80
CA LEU A 276 19.40 -14.03 -2.94
C LEU A 276 19.94 -15.45 -2.75
N TYR A 277 19.06 -16.45 -2.75
CA TYR A 277 19.36 -17.80 -2.31
C TYR A 277 19.14 -18.82 -3.42
N THR A 278 19.88 -19.94 -3.36
CA THR A 278 19.51 -21.14 -4.12
C THR A 278 18.20 -21.72 -3.57
N GLN A 279 17.56 -22.62 -4.31
CA GLN A 279 16.29 -23.23 -3.90
C GLN A 279 16.37 -23.90 -2.50
N ASP A 280 17.43 -24.64 -2.22
CA ASP A 280 17.61 -25.33 -0.92
C ASP A 280 17.82 -24.34 0.24
N GLU A 281 18.54 -23.24 0.00
CA GLU A 281 18.77 -22.19 0.99
C GLU A 281 17.51 -21.34 1.21
N TRP A 282 16.73 -21.13 0.15
CA TRP A 282 15.52 -20.31 0.15
C TRP A 282 14.45 -20.84 1.11
N GLU A 283 14.20 -22.15 1.14
CA GLU A 283 13.23 -22.74 2.08
C GLU A 283 13.63 -22.49 3.54
N ASN A 284 14.94 -22.58 3.84
CA ASN A 284 15.47 -22.29 5.16
C ASN A 284 15.36 -20.81 5.51
N ALA A 285 15.72 -19.92 4.57
CA ALA A 285 15.63 -18.47 4.75
C ALA A 285 14.18 -18.00 4.97
N VAL A 286 13.20 -18.63 4.31
CA VAL A 286 11.77 -18.36 4.53
C VAL A 286 11.34 -18.72 5.95
N ALA A 287 11.74 -19.90 6.44
CA ALA A 287 11.40 -20.35 7.80
C ALA A 287 12.11 -19.51 8.89
N GLU A 288 13.36 -19.14 8.63
CA GLU A 288 14.14 -18.24 9.48
C GLU A 288 13.48 -16.86 9.56
N PHE A 289 13.06 -16.30 8.41
CA PHE A 289 12.36 -15.01 8.38
C PHE A 289 11.07 -15.00 9.22
N ASP A 290 10.22 -16.03 9.13
CA ASP A 290 8.95 -16.08 9.92
C ASP A 290 9.23 -16.06 11.44
N SER A 291 10.28 -16.78 11.85
CA SER A 291 10.74 -16.83 13.24
C SER A 291 11.32 -15.48 13.68
N LEU A 292 12.24 -14.94 12.88
CA LEU A 292 12.93 -13.68 13.14
C LEU A 292 11.95 -12.50 13.22
N TYR A 293 11.04 -12.38 12.25
CA TYR A 293 10.03 -11.33 12.25
C TYR A 293 9.16 -11.40 13.50
N SER A 294 8.75 -12.62 13.89
CA SER A 294 7.94 -12.83 15.10
C SER A 294 8.67 -12.46 16.38
N GLU A 295 9.99 -12.67 16.45
CA GLU A 295 10.83 -12.26 17.57
C GLU A 295 10.99 -10.73 17.63
N MET A 296 11.21 -10.09 16.48
CA MET A 296 11.42 -8.65 16.38
C MET A 296 10.15 -7.83 16.66
N PHE A 297 8.99 -8.30 16.19
CA PHE A 297 7.77 -7.48 16.10
C PHE A 297 6.49 -8.19 16.57
N GLY A 298 6.58 -9.42 17.06
CA GLY A 298 5.43 -10.29 17.27
C GLY A 298 4.83 -10.82 15.97
N SER A 299 3.80 -11.65 16.08
CA SER A 299 3.20 -12.30 14.92
C SER A 299 2.50 -11.29 13.99
N ALA A 300 3.01 -11.17 12.76
CA ALA A 300 2.40 -10.34 11.70
C ALA A 300 0.94 -10.75 11.44
N ARG A 301 0.65 -12.06 11.42
CA ARG A 301 -0.68 -12.63 11.16
C ARG A 301 -1.71 -12.26 12.22
N LEU A 302 -1.30 -12.17 13.49
CA LEU A 302 -2.20 -11.90 14.62
C LEU A 302 -2.29 -10.41 14.98
N ARG A 303 -1.47 -9.55 14.35
CA ARG A 303 -1.46 -8.13 14.64
C ARG A 303 -2.84 -7.53 14.33
N PRO A 304 -3.56 -7.00 15.34
CA PRO A 304 -4.80 -6.27 15.08
C PRO A 304 -4.43 -5.04 14.26
N ALA A 305 -4.91 -4.97 13.03
CA ALA A 305 -4.87 -3.75 12.26
C ALA A 305 -6.25 -3.10 12.37
N ALA A 306 -6.31 -1.77 12.25
CA ALA A 306 -7.58 -1.06 12.07
C ALA A 306 -8.36 -1.62 10.85
N MET A 307 -7.65 -2.29 9.92
CA MET A 307 -8.20 -2.92 8.73
C MET A 307 -7.62 -4.34 8.58
N GLU A 308 -8.47 -5.37 8.72
CA GLU A 308 -8.07 -6.76 8.45
C GLU A 308 -7.81 -7.00 6.95
N THR A 309 -8.54 -6.29 6.08
CA THR A 309 -8.44 -6.34 4.61
C THR A 309 -8.02 -4.99 4.06
N LEU A 310 -7.09 -4.98 3.09
CA LEU A 310 -6.66 -3.73 2.44
C LEU A 310 -7.76 -3.13 1.56
N PHE A 311 -8.61 -3.96 0.96
CA PHE A 311 -9.74 -3.54 0.13
C PHE A 311 -11.04 -4.02 0.76
N GLU A 312 -11.95 -3.09 1.00
CA GLU A 312 -13.28 -3.38 1.55
C GLU A 312 -14.26 -3.81 0.44
N PRO A 313 -15.34 -4.54 0.76
CA PRO A 313 -16.37 -4.85 -0.22
C PRO A 313 -16.96 -3.59 -0.86
N GLY A 314 -17.14 -3.62 -2.18
CA GLY A 314 -17.63 -2.45 -2.94
C GLY A 314 -16.60 -1.33 -3.12
N PHE A 315 -15.32 -1.63 -2.92
CA PHE A 315 -14.21 -0.72 -3.17
C PHE A 315 -14.24 -0.11 -4.58
N ALA A 316 -14.22 1.22 -4.65
CA ALA A 316 -14.16 1.98 -5.89
C ALA A 316 -13.30 3.23 -5.71
N GLN A 317 -12.72 3.71 -6.81
CA GLN A 317 -12.05 5.01 -6.82
C GLN A 317 -13.09 6.12 -6.61
N PRO A 318 -12.78 7.17 -5.81
CA PRO A 318 -13.58 8.38 -5.81
C PRO A 318 -13.57 9.06 -7.19
N GLU A 319 -14.50 9.98 -7.39
CA GLU A 319 -14.47 10.86 -8.55
C GLU A 319 -13.25 11.77 -8.46
N LEU A 320 -12.42 11.78 -9.51
CA LEU A 320 -11.20 12.57 -9.59
C LEU A 320 -11.25 13.40 -10.87
N SER A 321 -10.89 14.68 -10.77
CA SER A 321 -10.73 15.55 -11.93
C SER A 321 -9.30 15.49 -12.49
N LEU A 322 -9.13 15.85 -13.77
CA LEU A 322 -7.82 16.12 -14.32
C LEU A 322 -7.08 17.20 -13.49
N PRO A 323 -5.78 17.04 -13.24
CA PRO A 323 -5.04 17.83 -12.25
C PRO A 323 -4.56 19.20 -12.77
N PHE A 324 -5.27 19.80 -13.72
CA PHE A 324 -4.98 21.13 -14.28
C PHE A 324 -6.25 21.95 -14.39
N LEU A 325 -6.12 23.27 -14.59
CA LEU A 325 -7.28 24.19 -14.59
C LEU A 325 -8.32 23.85 -15.68
N PRO A 326 -9.61 24.15 -15.45
CA PRO A 326 -10.66 23.97 -16.47
C PRO A 326 -10.32 24.68 -17.78
N GLY A 327 -10.64 24.05 -18.91
CA GLY A 327 -10.33 24.54 -20.26
C GLY A 327 -8.86 24.49 -20.65
N ARG A 328 -7.96 23.98 -19.80
CA ARG A 328 -6.55 23.77 -20.15
C ARG A 328 -6.33 22.42 -20.80
N THR A 329 -5.41 22.40 -21.76
CA THR A 329 -4.97 21.22 -22.47
C THR A 329 -3.52 20.91 -22.11
N TRP A 330 -3.27 19.70 -21.61
CA TRP A 330 -1.94 19.19 -21.33
C TRP A 330 -1.70 17.93 -22.17
N ALA A 331 -0.43 17.54 -22.34
CA ALA A 331 -0.06 16.33 -23.05
C ALA A 331 0.02 15.15 -22.08
N PHE A 332 -0.61 14.03 -22.41
CA PHE A 332 -0.40 12.74 -21.74
C PHE A 332 0.91 12.11 -22.21
N THR A 333 1.97 12.30 -21.43
CA THR A 333 3.35 12.01 -21.83
C THR A 333 3.87 10.68 -21.34
N GLY A 334 3.24 10.10 -20.31
CA GLY A 334 3.57 8.79 -19.76
C GLY A 334 2.32 8.03 -19.34
N GLY A 335 2.11 6.85 -19.94
CA GLY A 335 1.10 5.89 -19.51
C GLY A 335 1.47 5.22 -18.19
N PRO A 336 0.71 4.21 -17.74
CA PRO A 336 1.01 3.49 -16.51
C PRO A 336 2.50 3.14 -16.35
N HIS A 337 3.07 3.59 -15.22
CA HIS A 337 4.48 3.35 -14.87
C HIS A 337 4.70 3.45 -13.36
N SER A 338 5.92 3.13 -12.90
CA SER A 338 6.25 3.01 -11.49
C SER A 338 5.82 4.21 -10.67
N ALA A 339 5.08 3.99 -9.57
CA ALA A 339 4.61 5.05 -8.68
C ALA A 339 5.76 5.90 -8.10
N TRP A 340 6.90 5.26 -7.86
CA TRP A 340 8.11 5.87 -7.33
C TRP A 340 9.32 5.16 -7.93
N GLU A 341 10.37 5.92 -8.29
CA GLU A 341 11.62 5.38 -8.84
C GLU A 341 11.41 4.45 -10.06
N LYS A 342 12.38 3.59 -10.38
CA LYS A 342 12.44 2.87 -11.67
C LYS A 342 11.66 1.56 -11.73
N ALA A 343 11.22 1.02 -10.60
CA ALA A 343 10.58 -0.28 -10.52
C ALA A 343 9.62 -0.35 -9.34
N GLY A 344 8.44 -0.90 -9.56
CA GLY A 344 7.36 -0.93 -8.58
C GLY A 344 6.00 -1.11 -9.26
N ALA A 345 4.94 -0.71 -8.56
CA ALA A 345 3.58 -0.69 -9.11
C ALA A 345 3.49 0.28 -10.28
N ASN A 346 2.99 -0.16 -11.44
CA ASN A 346 2.63 0.73 -12.53
C ASN A 346 1.36 1.52 -12.19
N ALA A 347 1.48 2.48 -11.28
CA ALA A 347 0.38 3.23 -10.66
C ALA A 347 0.36 4.72 -11.01
N ALA A 348 1.41 5.23 -11.65
CA ALA A 348 1.53 6.63 -12.01
C ALA A 348 1.16 6.92 -13.47
N LEU A 349 0.79 8.17 -13.73
CA LEU A 349 0.56 8.77 -15.04
C LEU A 349 1.29 10.11 -15.12
N ASP A 350 1.83 10.45 -16.30
CA ASP A 350 2.52 11.72 -16.52
C ASP A 350 1.74 12.66 -17.44
N PHE A 351 1.65 13.92 -17.01
CA PHE A 351 1.06 15.01 -17.78
C PHE A 351 2.01 16.19 -17.88
N THR A 352 2.21 16.70 -19.09
CA THR A 352 3.11 17.82 -19.36
C THR A 352 2.33 19.05 -19.84
N PRO A 353 2.53 20.23 -19.21
CA PRO A 353 1.97 21.48 -19.73
C PRO A 353 2.58 21.84 -21.10
N ALA A 354 1.87 22.63 -21.90
CA ALA A 354 2.38 23.07 -23.19
C ALA A 354 3.68 23.90 -23.02
N SER A 355 4.77 23.46 -23.66
CA SER A 355 6.05 24.17 -23.71
C SER A 355 6.59 24.23 -25.14
N LEU A 356 7.48 25.19 -25.42
CA LEU A 356 8.16 25.29 -26.72
C LEU A 356 9.34 24.31 -26.83
N GLU A 357 9.92 23.92 -25.70
CA GLU A 357 11.07 23.02 -25.62
C GLU A 357 10.90 22.06 -24.42
N ALA A 358 11.44 20.85 -24.55
CA ALA A 358 11.59 19.94 -23.42
C ALA A 358 12.80 20.40 -22.60
N SER A 359 12.56 21.26 -21.62
CA SER A 359 13.56 21.73 -20.65
C SER A 359 13.10 21.42 -19.23
N CYS A 360 14.04 21.49 -18.29
CA CYS A 360 13.76 21.33 -16.89
C CYS A 360 13.64 22.70 -16.22
N GLU A 361 12.42 23.23 -16.19
CA GLU A 361 12.11 24.57 -15.68
C GLU A 361 10.79 24.54 -14.88
N THR A 362 10.62 25.47 -13.94
CA THR A 362 9.31 25.64 -13.30
C THR A 362 8.32 26.22 -14.31
N SER A 363 7.17 25.56 -14.48
CA SER A 363 6.10 26.04 -15.37
C SER A 363 5.26 27.14 -14.70
N TYR A 364 4.73 28.06 -15.49
CA TYR A 364 3.72 29.02 -15.02
C TYR A 364 2.30 28.44 -14.96
N GLU A 365 2.10 27.24 -15.51
CA GLU A 365 0.84 26.52 -15.40
C GLU A 365 0.62 26.01 -13.98
N TRP A 366 -0.64 25.88 -13.58
CA TRP A 366 -1.03 25.39 -12.26
C TRP A 366 -1.43 23.92 -12.31
N ILE A 367 -0.90 23.16 -11.35
CA ILE A 367 -1.49 21.91 -10.86
C ILE A 367 -2.61 22.31 -9.90
N VAL A 368 -3.72 21.59 -9.97
CA VAL A 368 -4.84 21.74 -9.04
C VAL A 368 -5.18 20.41 -8.38
N ALA A 369 -5.79 20.47 -7.20
CA ALA A 369 -6.25 19.29 -6.49
C ALA A 369 -7.28 18.52 -7.33
N SER A 370 -7.07 17.22 -7.52
CA SER A 370 -7.98 16.35 -8.30
C SER A 370 -9.22 15.95 -7.51
N ALA A 371 -9.19 16.08 -6.20
CA ALA A 371 -10.29 15.84 -5.28
C ALA A 371 -10.14 16.76 -4.06
N SER A 372 -11.18 16.84 -3.23
CA SER A 372 -11.09 17.53 -1.94
C SER A 372 -10.34 16.66 -0.93
N GLY A 373 -9.48 17.26 -0.10
CA GLY A 373 -8.70 16.53 0.90
C GLY A 373 -7.65 17.37 1.62
N LEU A 374 -7.05 16.78 2.65
CA LEU A 374 -6.03 17.35 3.51
C LEU A 374 -4.61 17.13 2.95
N ILE A 375 -3.79 18.17 2.90
CA ILE A 375 -2.37 18.05 2.57
C ILE A 375 -1.61 17.51 3.78
N VAL A 376 -1.07 16.30 3.65
CA VAL A 376 -0.35 15.59 4.73
C VAL A 376 1.17 15.57 4.53
N ARG A 377 1.63 15.87 3.30
CA ARG A 377 3.05 16.07 2.99
C ARG A 377 3.19 17.09 1.86
N ALA A 378 4.11 18.03 2.01
CA ALA A 378 4.43 19.04 1.01
C ALA A 378 5.90 19.42 1.17
N GLU A 379 6.80 18.65 0.57
CA GLU A 379 8.24 18.88 0.67
C GLU A 379 9.00 18.23 -0.48
N ARG A 380 10.15 18.82 -0.82
CA ARG A 380 11.11 18.26 -1.80
C ARG A 380 10.43 17.86 -3.12
N GLY A 381 9.53 18.70 -3.62
CA GLY A 381 8.80 18.49 -4.86
C GLY A 381 7.76 17.37 -4.88
N VAL A 382 7.32 16.93 -3.70
CA VAL A 382 6.22 15.99 -3.52
C VAL A 382 5.11 16.64 -2.69
N VAL A 383 3.87 16.51 -3.16
CA VAL A 383 2.66 16.85 -2.41
C VAL A 383 1.80 15.60 -2.27
N VAL A 384 1.37 15.28 -1.05
CA VAL A 384 0.50 14.15 -0.74
C VAL A 384 -0.80 14.68 -0.13
N GLN A 385 -1.92 14.29 -0.74
CA GLN A 385 -3.26 14.69 -0.35
C GLN A 385 -4.05 13.48 0.14
N ASP A 386 -4.45 13.51 1.40
CA ASP A 386 -5.31 12.55 2.07
C ASP A 386 -6.79 12.95 1.85
N LEU A 387 -7.58 12.04 1.27
CA LEU A 387 -8.96 12.35 0.87
C LEU A 387 -10.00 12.08 1.97
N ASP A 388 -9.66 11.33 3.02
CA ASP A 388 -10.58 11.10 4.15
C ASP A 388 -10.32 12.04 5.33
N GLY A 389 -9.15 12.70 5.34
CA GLY A 389 -8.84 13.81 6.23
C GLY A 389 -8.43 13.38 7.64
N ASP A 390 -8.12 12.09 7.84
CA ASP A 390 -7.63 11.58 9.11
C ASP A 390 -6.16 11.94 9.40
N GLY A 391 -5.46 12.48 8.39
CA GLY A 391 -4.08 12.94 8.47
C GLY A 391 -3.04 11.84 8.23
N ASN A 392 -3.44 10.68 7.71
CA ASN A 392 -2.58 9.52 7.57
C ASN A 392 -2.54 8.99 6.12
N GLU A 393 -1.39 9.12 5.46
CA GLU A 393 -1.22 8.62 4.08
C GLU A 393 -1.13 7.09 3.93
N GLN A 394 -1.35 6.34 5.03
CA GLN A 394 -1.44 4.88 5.09
C GLN A 394 -2.89 4.36 5.22
N THR A 395 -3.88 5.23 5.26
CA THR A 395 -5.32 4.93 5.31
C THR A 395 -6.05 5.63 4.17
N GLY A 396 -7.24 5.13 3.83
CA GLY A 396 -8.13 5.76 2.87
C GLY A 396 -7.53 5.93 1.48
N TRP A 397 -8.12 6.82 0.71
CA TRP A 397 -7.60 7.24 -0.60
C TRP A 397 -6.62 8.38 -0.43
N VAL A 398 -5.48 8.27 -1.12
CA VAL A 398 -4.42 9.28 -1.08
C VAL A 398 -3.94 9.57 -2.49
N LEU A 399 -3.80 10.84 -2.85
CA LEU A 399 -3.19 11.27 -4.10
C LEU A 399 -1.76 11.74 -3.86
N VAL A 400 -0.85 11.39 -4.77
CA VAL A 400 0.57 11.73 -4.71
C VAL A 400 0.95 12.47 -5.98
N TYR A 401 1.31 13.74 -5.82
CA TYR A 401 1.76 14.65 -6.86
C TYR A 401 3.28 14.80 -6.75
N VAL A 402 4.01 14.47 -7.80
CA VAL A 402 5.47 14.56 -7.86
C VAL A 402 5.88 15.55 -8.95
N HIS A 403 7.08 16.11 -8.81
CA HIS A 403 7.58 17.20 -9.64
C HIS A 403 6.80 18.50 -9.46
N VAL A 404 6.36 18.77 -8.24
CA VAL A 404 5.78 20.06 -7.85
C VAL A 404 6.91 21.03 -7.47
N ALA A 405 6.89 22.26 -7.96
CA ALA A 405 7.92 23.25 -7.61
C ALA A 405 7.78 23.71 -6.16
N ASP A 406 8.89 23.86 -5.45
CA ASP A 406 8.97 24.66 -4.21
C ASP A 406 8.96 26.16 -4.57
N ALA A 407 7.75 26.71 -4.71
CA ALA A 407 7.51 28.06 -5.24
C ALA A 407 6.75 28.97 -4.25
N GLU A 408 6.78 30.28 -4.51
CA GLU A 408 5.90 31.22 -3.80
C GLU A 408 4.42 30.83 -4.03
N ASN A 409 3.66 30.61 -2.95
CA ASN A 409 2.29 30.07 -2.92
C ASN A 409 2.17 28.55 -3.16
N ALA A 410 3.22 27.77 -2.88
CA ALA A 410 3.06 26.33 -2.69
C ALA A 410 2.16 26.03 -1.48
N VAL A 411 1.41 24.93 -1.55
CA VAL A 411 0.56 24.47 -0.45
C VAL A 411 1.38 24.01 0.75
N GLU A 412 0.87 24.25 1.96
CA GLU A 412 1.50 23.80 3.20
C GLU A 412 0.80 22.56 3.79
N VAL A 413 1.56 21.79 4.58
CA VAL A 413 1.00 20.67 5.35
C VAL A 413 -0.05 21.17 6.33
N GLY A 414 -1.21 20.51 6.36
CA GLY A 414 -2.36 20.85 7.19
C GLY A 414 -3.41 21.71 6.47
N GLU A 415 -3.15 22.16 5.24
CA GLU A 415 -4.15 22.82 4.42
C GLU A 415 -5.19 21.81 3.89
N TRP A 416 -6.47 22.18 3.91
CA TRP A 416 -7.52 21.46 3.21
C TRP A 416 -7.75 22.13 1.87
N LEU A 417 -7.66 21.37 0.78
CA LEU A 417 -7.99 21.84 -0.57
C LEU A 417 -9.33 21.26 -1.00
N GLU A 418 -10.16 22.08 -1.61
CA GLU A 418 -11.28 21.62 -2.42
C GLU A 418 -10.83 21.21 -3.82
N ALA A 419 -11.55 20.28 -4.46
CA ALA A 419 -11.28 19.88 -5.83
C ALA A 419 -11.20 21.09 -6.77
N GLY A 420 -10.11 21.19 -7.53
CA GLY A 420 -9.83 22.31 -8.44
C GLY A 420 -9.09 23.51 -7.82
N GLU A 421 -8.84 23.54 -6.51
CA GLU A 421 -8.00 24.57 -5.90
C GLU A 421 -6.52 24.41 -6.25
N LEU A 422 -5.78 25.52 -6.24
CA LEU A 422 -4.39 25.60 -6.67
C LEU A 422 -3.48 24.81 -5.71
N LEU A 423 -2.71 23.87 -6.27
CA LEU A 423 -1.82 23.00 -5.51
C LEU A 423 -0.35 23.39 -5.65
N GLY A 424 0.06 23.79 -6.85
CA GLY A 424 1.44 24.17 -7.12
C GLY A 424 1.75 24.21 -8.61
N HIS A 425 3.03 24.25 -8.95
CA HIS A 425 3.49 24.37 -10.33
C HIS A 425 4.26 23.12 -10.78
N PRO A 426 4.09 22.63 -12.02
CA PRO A 426 4.95 21.57 -12.57
C PRO A 426 6.41 21.98 -12.64
N SER A 427 7.32 21.04 -12.37
CA SER A 427 8.77 21.23 -12.34
C SER A 427 9.51 19.92 -12.66
N CYS A 428 10.74 19.79 -12.17
CA CYS A 428 11.51 18.53 -12.14
C CYS A 428 11.92 18.13 -10.72
N GLU A 429 11.43 18.82 -9.70
CA GLU A 429 11.86 18.60 -8.31
C GLU A 429 11.36 17.25 -7.79
N GLY A 430 11.91 16.74 -6.69
CA GLY A 430 11.43 15.49 -6.09
C GLY A 430 11.85 14.19 -6.75
N GLY A 431 12.78 14.22 -7.70
CA GLY A 431 13.41 13.01 -8.19
C GLY A 431 14.06 13.16 -9.57
N PRO A 432 14.51 12.04 -10.17
CA PRO A 432 14.98 12.04 -11.55
C PRO A 432 13.84 12.44 -12.49
N SER A 433 14.09 13.42 -13.35
CA SER A 433 13.15 13.86 -14.39
C SER A 433 13.92 14.29 -15.64
N SER A 434 13.37 13.99 -16.82
CA SER A 434 13.94 14.38 -18.11
C SER A 434 13.49 15.78 -18.56
N SER A 435 12.32 16.24 -18.09
CA SER A 435 11.72 17.53 -18.43
C SER A 435 10.56 17.86 -17.49
N THR A 436 10.10 19.11 -17.48
CA THR A 436 8.94 19.54 -16.69
C THR A 436 7.68 18.72 -16.96
N HIS A 437 7.13 18.08 -15.94
CA HIS A 437 5.86 17.35 -16.00
C HIS A 437 5.25 17.24 -14.59
N LEU A 438 4.00 16.80 -14.52
CA LEU A 438 3.39 16.28 -13.31
C LEU A 438 3.39 14.76 -13.41
N HIS A 439 3.93 14.10 -12.39
CA HIS A 439 3.79 12.67 -12.15
C HIS A 439 2.72 12.48 -11.07
N LEU A 440 1.61 11.83 -11.41
CA LEU A 440 0.45 11.65 -10.52
C LEU A 440 0.20 10.17 -10.27
N ALA A 441 0.14 9.79 -9.00
CA ALA A 441 -0.19 8.44 -8.54
C ALA A 441 -1.26 8.48 -7.44
N ARG A 442 -1.84 7.32 -7.12
CA ARG A 442 -2.79 7.16 -6.02
C ARG A 442 -2.51 5.91 -5.19
N LYS A 443 -2.79 6.00 -3.89
CA LYS A 443 -2.75 4.90 -2.95
C LYS A 443 -4.13 4.64 -2.36
N TYR A 444 -4.38 3.41 -1.94
CA TYR A 444 -5.45 3.08 -1.01
C TYR A 444 -4.91 2.26 0.15
N ASN A 445 -5.11 2.70 1.39
CA ASN A 445 -4.56 2.07 2.60
C ASN A 445 -3.06 1.76 2.50
N GLY A 446 -2.32 2.68 1.86
CA GLY A 446 -0.90 2.55 1.56
C GLY A 446 -0.56 1.74 0.29
N GLU A 447 -1.46 0.93 -0.27
CA GLU A 447 -1.15 0.15 -1.47
C GLU A 447 -1.21 1.05 -2.70
N TRP A 448 -0.16 1.02 -3.54
CA TRP A 448 -0.17 1.76 -4.80
C TRP A 448 -1.18 1.12 -5.76
N MET A 449 -2.10 1.92 -6.29
CA MET A 449 -3.17 1.39 -7.15
C MET A 449 -2.72 1.39 -8.60
N LEU A 450 -2.54 0.19 -9.17
CA LEU A 450 -2.18 0.01 -10.58
C LEU A 450 -3.09 0.83 -11.50
N ALA A 451 -2.50 1.66 -12.35
CA ALA A 451 -3.24 2.62 -13.16
C ALA A 451 -4.03 1.94 -14.29
N GLY A 452 -3.49 0.86 -14.87
CA GLY A 452 -4.18 0.00 -15.81
C GLY A 452 -4.78 -1.28 -15.19
N GLY A 453 -4.85 -1.35 -13.86
CA GLY A 453 -5.26 -2.56 -13.12
C GLY A 453 -6.79 -2.76 -13.02
N PRO A 454 -7.25 -3.72 -12.17
CA PRO A 454 -8.66 -4.03 -12.00
C PRO A 454 -9.52 -2.83 -11.61
N ILE A 455 -8.95 -1.90 -10.83
CA ILE A 455 -9.52 -0.59 -10.53
C ILE A 455 -8.66 0.42 -11.29
N PRO A 456 -8.99 0.78 -12.55
CA PRO A 456 -8.15 1.66 -13.36
C PRO A 456 -8.13 3.08 -12.81
N PHE A 457 -7.11 3.87 -13.18
CA PHE A 457 -7.03 5.27 -12.83
C PHE A 457 -8.00 6.05 -13.72
N VAL A 458 -9.04 6.64 -13.12
CA VAL A 458 -10.05 7.42 -13.82
C VAL A 458 -9.93 8.90 -13.48
N LEU A 459 -9.83 9.78 -14.47
CA LEU A 459 -9.74 11.24 -14.31
C LEU A 459 -10.72 11.95 -15.26
N ASP A 460 -11.74 12.64 -14.74
CA ASP A 460 -12.84 13.24 -15.54
C ASP A 460 -13.46 12.23 -16.54
N GLY A 461 -13.58 10.97 -16.15
CA GLY A 461 -14.09 9.87 -16.98
C GLY A 461 -13.09 9.28 -17.98
N TRP A 462 -11.87 9.82 -18.09
CA TRP A 462 -10.79 9.19 -18.84
C TRP A 462 -10.25 7.99 -18.08
N VAL A 463 -10.39 6.79 -18.65
CA VAL A 463 -9.95 5.53 -18.06
C VAL A 463 -8.57 5.18 -18.57
N ALA A 464 -7.60 5.02 -17.67
CA ALA A 464 -6.26 4.55 -18.00
C ALA A 464 -6.22 3.05 -18.28
N ALA A 465 -5.41 2.65 -19.25
CA ALA A 465 -5.11 1.26 -19.56
C ALA A 465 -3.61 1.06 -19.80
N GLU A 466 -3.11 -0.09 -19.35
CA GLU A 466 -1.71 -0.51 -19.49
C GLU A 466 -1.31 -0.64 -20.97
N GLY A 467 -0.06 -0.28 -21.29
CA GLY A 467 0.54 -0.57 -22.60
C GLY A 467 1.32 -1.89 -22.61
N GLU A 468 2.02 -2.17 -23.71
CA GLU A 468 2.87 -3.37 -23.80
C GLU A 468 4.10 -3.29 -22.88
N THR A 469 4.57 -2.08 -22.58
CA THR A 469 5.69 -1.83 -21.68
C THR A 469 5.38 -0.62 -20.81
N THR A 470 6.06 -0.50 -19.67
CA THR A 470 6.06 0.69 -18.80
C THR A 470 6.15 1.99 -19.60
N TYR A 471 5.42 3.03 -19.16
CA TYR A 471 5.24 4.34 -19.82
C TYR A 471 4.39 4.33 -21.09
N GLN A 472 4.09 3.17 -21.66
CA GLN A 472 3.05 3.06 -22.69
C GLN A 472 1.69 2.87 -22.04
N GLY A 473 0.64 3.19 -22.78
CA GLY A 473 -0.73 3.03 -22.32
C GLY A 473 -1.66 4.01 -23.00
N THR A 474 -2.92 3.96 -22.62
CA THR A 474 -3.95 4.83 -23.19
C THR A 474 -4.84 5.44 -22.12
N LEU A 475 -5.45 6.58 -22.45
CA LEU A 475 -6.64 7.11 -21.79
C LEU A 475 -7.81 6.98 -22.76
N SER A 476 -8.94 6.44 -22.31
CA SER A 476 -10.15 6.33 -23.14
C SER A 476 -11.38 6.94 -22.46
N LYS A 477 -12.20 7.67 -23.23
CA LYS A 477 -13.45 8.29 -22.78
C LYS A 477 -14.40 8.45 -23.96
N ASP A 478 -15.67 8.07 -23.81
CA ASP A 478 -16.74 8.32 -24.79
C ASP A 478 -16.44 7.88 -26.25
N GLY A 479 -15.60 6.85 -26.41
CA GLY A 479 -15.17 6.35 -27.73
C GLY A 479 -13.89 6.99 -28.28
N ASP A 480 -13.37 8.02 -27.64
CA ASP A 480 -12.05 8.59 -27.91
C ASP A 480 -10.96 7.86 -27.12
N THR A 481 -9.81 7.67 -27.75
CA THR A 481 -8.62 7.04 -27.14
C THR A 481 -7.38 7.86 -27.44
N ILE A 482 -6.62 8.18 -26.40
CA ILE A 482 -5.37 8.93 -26.44
C ILE A 482 -4.25 7.98 -26.01
N ALA A 483 -3.22 7.82 -26.82
CA ALA A 483 -2.04 7.04 -26.45
C ALA A 483 -0.97 7.94 -25.81
N ALA A 484 -0.32 7.45 -24.76
CA ALA A 484 0.81 8.15 -24.15
C ALA A 484 1.98 8.28 -25.13
N CYS A 485 2.63 9.43 -25.15
CA CYS A 485 3.90 9.60 -25.86
C CYS A 485 4.73 10.73 -25.27
N GLN A 486 6.00 10.43 -24.97
CA GLN A 486 6.99 11.42 -24.54
C GLN A 486 7.22 12.53 -25.58
N CYS A 487 6.76 12.35 -26.81
CA CYS A 487 6.82 13.35 -27.87
C CYS A 487 5.86 14.55 -27.66
N GLY A 488 4.85 14.44 -26.79
CA GLY A 488 3.97 15.55 -26.44
C GLY A 488 3.20 16.19 -27.62
N THR A 489 2.89 15.40 -28.65
CA THR A 489 2.21 15.92 -29.86
C THR A 489 0.70 16.07 -29.67
N ALA A 490 0.01 16.75 -30.59
CA ALA A 490 -1.43 16.99 -30.50
C ALA A 490 -2.29 15.73 -30.32
N HIS A 491 -1.79 14.55 -30.68
CA HIS A 491 -2.48 13.28 -30.48
C HIS A 491 -2.44 12.77 -29.03
N THR A 492 -1.65 13.39 -28.15
CA THR A 492 -1.58 13.07 -26.72
C THR A 492 -2.37 14.06 -25.87
N TYR A 493 -3.05 15.03 -26.48
CA TYR A 493 -3.66 16.14 -25.77
C TYR A 493 -4.93 15.71 -25.05
N VAL A 494 -4.96 15.97 -23.75
CA VAL A 494 -6.11 15.80 -22.87
C VAL A 494 -6.51 17.16 -22.33
N THR A 495 -7.81 17.47 -22.36
CA THR A 495 -8.36 18.76 -21.93
C THR A 495 -9.34 18.54 -20.80
N ARG A 496 -9.22 19.36 -19.74
CA ARG A 496 -10.21 19.38 -18.68
C ARG A 496 -11.41 20.20 -19.17
N PRO A 497 -12.63 19.65 -19.15
CA PRO A 497 -13.83 20.40 -19.53
C PRO A 497 -13.93 21.72 -18.77
N SER A 498 -14.44 22.78 -19.41
CA SER A 498 -14.74 24.02 -18.70
C SER A 498 -16.03 23.86 -17.88
N ASP A 499 -16.20 24.69 -16.85
CA ASP A 499 -17.44 24.70 -16.05
C ASP A 499 -18.69 25.06 -16.89
N GLU A 500 -18.52 25.61 -18.11
CA GLU A 500 -19.61 25.90 -19.04
C GLU A 500 -19.99 24.69 -19.92
N ASP A 501 -19.14 23.66 -19.98
CA ASP A 501 -19.32 22.45 -20.79
C ASP A 501 -19.91 21.26 -19.99
N GLN A 502 -20.08 21.42 -18.68
CA GLN A 502 -20.73 20.47 -17.76
C GLN A 502 -22.16 20.91 -17.44
#